data_AF-A0A135LB58-F1
#
_entry.id   AF-A0A135LB58-F1
#
_cell.length_a   1.000
_cell.length_b   1.000
_cell.length_c   1.000
_cell.angle_alpha   90.00
_cell.angle_beta   90.00
_cell.angle_gamma   90.00
#
_symmetry.space_group_name_H-M   'P 1'
#
loop_
_entity.id
_entity.type
_entity.pdbx_description
1 polymer ?
#
loop_
_entity_poly.entity_id
_entity_poly.type
_entity_poly.pdbx_seq_one_letter_code
_entity_poly.pdbx_strand_id
1 'polypeptide(L)'
;MADYAGGKHGYLCHATADHDKRNDAFESHPQCKPPNTHPTIFFLYDFVRNSHNQLKAVDAAKYAAGDNGAKTAVGEVEGRNGFANILINDTTGKLSMMTGADPSNPADFGPEIKAKALALTQ
;
A
#
# COMPACT_ATOMS: atom_id res chain seq x y z
N MET A 1 -11.17 -27.30 21.40
CA MET A 1 -11.39 -25.98 20.79
C MET A 1 -10.07 -25.24 20.89
N ALA A 2 -9.26 -25.29 19.83
CA ALA A 2 -7.90 -24.78 19.85
C ALA A 2 -7.89 -23.30 19.43
N ASP A 3 -7.32 -22.50 20.32
CA ASP A 3 -6.70 -21.18 20.18
C ASP A 3 -6.91 -20.40 18.86
N TYR A 4 -7.85 -19.46 18.90
CA TYR A 4 -8.11 -18.47 17.84
C TYR A 4 -7.40 -17.12 18.10
N ALA A 5 -6.39 -17.08 18.98
CA ALA A 5 -5.71 -15.84 19.37
C ALA A 5 -4.50 -15.49 18.46
N GLY A 6 -3.93 -16.48 17.76
CA GLY A 6 -2.76 -16.25 16.89
C GLY A 6 -3.05 -15.60 15.53
N GLY A 7 -4.26 -15.74 14.97
CA GLY A 7 -4.53 -15.36 13.58
C GLY A 7 -4.57 -13.85 13.32
N LYS A 8 -5.16 -13.07 14.23
CA LYS A 8 -5.39 -11.63 14.03
C LYS A 8 -4.19 -10.76 14.37
N HIS A 9 -3.45 -11.13 15.42
CA HIS A 9 -2.22 -10.43 15.77
C HIS A 9 -1.11 -10.73 14.75
N GLY A 10 -1.05 -11.98 14.26
CA GLY A 10 -0.14 -12.37 13.17
C GLY A 10 -0.42 -11.64 11.86
N TYR A 11 -1.70 -11.39 11.54
CA TYR A 11 -2.08 -10.66 10.33
C TYR A 11 -1.52 -9.23 10.32
N LEU A 12 -1.73 -8.45 11.39
CA LEU A 12 -1.23 -7.07 11.46
C LEU A 12 0.30 -7.01 11.31
N CYS A 13 1.03 -7.91 11.98
CA CYS A 13 2.49 -7.97 11.85
C CYS A 13 2.94 -8.33 10.42
N HIS A 14 2.31 -9.31 9.78
CA HIS A 14 2.66 -9.70 8.41
C HIS A 14 2.37 -8.57 7.41
N ALA A 15 1.16 -8.00 7.51
CA ALA A 15 0.74 -6.88 6.68
C ALA A 15 1.66 -5.67 6.84
N THR A 16 2.10 -5.32 8.06
CA THR A 16 3.08 -4.24 8.26
C THR A 16 4.42 -4.52 7.59
N ALA A 17 4.92 -5.77 7.68
CA ALA A 17 6.19 -6.13 7.05
C ALA A 17 6.14 -6.06 5.52
N ASP A 18 4.99 -6.40 4.91
CA ASP A 18 4.82 -6.29 3.47
C ASP A 18 4.61 -4.84 3.00
N HIS A 19 4.01 -3.99 3.84
CA HIS A 19 3.98 -2.54 3.60
C HIS A 19 5.39 -1.94 3.61
N ASP A 20 6.23 -2.32 4.59
CA ASP A 20 7.62 -1.86 4.67
C ASP A 20 8.38 -2.23 3.38
N LYS A 21 8.32 -3.50 2.95
CA LYS A 21 8.96 -3.94 1.70
C LYS A 21 8.48 -3.18 0.46
N ARG A 22 7.18 -2.84 0.39
CA ARG A 22 6.65 -2.03 -0.72
C ARG A 22 7.20 -0.60 -0.66
N ASN A 23 7.24 0.01 0.52
CA ASN A 23 7.75 1.37 0.69
C ASN A 23 9.24 1.43 0.32
N ASP A 24 10.03 0.44 0.75
CA ASP A 24 11.46 0.32 0.40
C ASP A 24 11.66 0.23 -1.14
N ALA A 25 10.78 -0.49 -1.84
CA ALA A 25 10.82 -0.58 -3.30
C ALA A 25 10.52 0.77 -3.97
N PHE A 26 9.56 1.54 -3.44
CA PHE A 26 9.31 2.91 -3.90
C PHE A 26 10.51 3.83 -3.62
N GLU A 27 11.07 3.79 -2.41
CA GLU A 27 12.23 4.60 -2.03
C GLU A 27 13.47 4.26 -2.85
N SER A 28 13.60 3.01 -3.30
CA SER A 28 14.68 2.57 -4.17
C SER A 28 14.48 2.99 -5.64
N HIS A 29 13.24 3.32 -6.03
CA HIS A 29 12.90 3.64 -7.41
C HIS A 29 13.57 4.96 -7.87
N PRO A 30 14.27 4.98 -9.03
CA PRO A 30 14.98 6.17 -9.51
C PRO A 30 14.09 7.40 -9.65
N GLN A 31 12.85 7.21 -10.09
CA GLN A 31 11.86 8.28 -10.27
C GLN A 31 11.13 8.68 -8.98
N CYS A 32 11.51 8.14 -7.82
CA CYS A 32 11.03 8.60 -6.52
C CYS A 32 12.08 9.52 -5.83
N LYS A 33 13.25 9.73 -6.45
CA LYS A 33 14.36 10.52 -5.91
C LYS A 33 14.56 11.82 -6.70
N PRO A 34 14.90 12.94 -6.04
CA PRO A 34 15.32 14.16 -6.73
C PRO A 34 16.57 13.92 -7.61
N PRO A 35 16.74 14.68 -8.71
CA PRO A 35 15.87 15.75 -9.21
C PRO A 35 14.73 15.27 -10.12
N ASN A 36 14.75 14.00 -10.57
CA ASN A 36 13.84 13.48 -11.60
C ASN A 36 12.64 12.73 -10.98
N THR A 37 12.04 13.31 -9.94
CA THR A 37 10.88 12.71 -9.29
C THR A 37 9.67 12.76 -10.22
N HIS A 38 9.09 11.59 -10.52
CA HIS A 38 7.87 11.51 -11.31
C HIS A 38 6.65 11.75 -10.40
N PRO A 39 5.78 12.72 -10.72
CA PRO A 39 4.70 13.14 -9.82
C PRO A 39 3.74 11.99 -9.49
N THR A 40 3.42 11.13 -10.45
CA THR A 40 2.59 9.94 -10.23
C THR A 40 3.21 8.91 -9.29
N ILE A 41 4.52 8.68 -9.40
CA ILE A 41 5.22 7.69 -8.56
C ILE A 41 5.30 8.22 -7.13
N PHE A 42 5.62 9.50 -6.98
CA PHE A 42 5.64 10.16 -5.68
C PHE A 42 4.25 10.19 -5.03
N PHE A 43 3.20 10.49 -5.79
CA PHE A 43 1.83 10.46 -5.28
C PHE A 43 1.45 9.07 -4.76
N LEU A 44 1.73 8.01 -5.53
CA LEU A 44 1.45 6.66 -5.05
C LEU A 44 2.30 6.28 -3.86
N TYR A 45 3.59 6.65 -3.84
CA TYR A 45 4.45 6.43 -2.69
C TYR A 45 3.86 7.05 -1.41
N ASP A 46 3.42 8.31 -1.47
CA ASP A 46 2.79 8.97 -0.32
C ASP A 46 1.47 8.29 0.08
N PHE A 47 0.64 7.91 -0.90
CA PHE A 47 -0.61 7.19 -0.65
C PHE A 47 -0.39 5.85 0.06
N VAL A 48 0.60 5.05 -0.37
CA VAL A 48 0.92 3.76 0.23
C VAL A 48 1.59 3.89 1.60
N ARG A 49 2.43 4.92 1.78
CA ARG A 49 3.05 5.25 3.07
C ARG A 49 2.00 5.67 4.10
N ASN A 50 1.03 6.48 3.69
CA ASN A 50 -0.08 6.87 4.54
C ASN A 50 -0.95 5.66 4.95
N SER A 51 -1.21 4.73 4.02
CA SER A 51 -1.93 3.48 4.32
C SER A 51 -1.18 2.63 5.36
N HIS A 52 0.15 2.55 5.25
CA HIS A 52 1.00 1.88 6.23
C HIS A 52 0.92 2.54 7.62
N ASN A 53 0.97 3.88 7.69
CA ASN A 53 0.86 4.60 8.95
C ASN A 53 -0.49 4.37 9.63
N GLN A 54 -1.59 4.28 8.87
CA GLN A 54 -2.89 3.92 9.40
C GLN A 54 -2.91 2.50 9.98
N LEU A 55 -2.31 1.53 9.28
CA LEU A 55 -2.20 0.16 9.78
C LEU A 55 -1.42 0.08 11.09
N LYS A 56 -0.30 0.81 11.20
CA LYS A 56 0.50 0.90 12.43
C LYS A 56 -0.24 1.54 13.59
N ALA A 57 -1.22 2.41 13.31
CA ALA A 57 -2.04 3.04 14.32
C ALA A 57 -3.18 2.14 14.85
N VAL A 58 -3.42 0.98 14.22
CA VAL A 58 -4.41 0.01 14.69
C VAL A 58 -3.93 -0.64 15.99
N ASP A 59 -4.77 -0.57 17.02
CA ASP A 59 -4.55 -1.28 18.27
C ASP A 59 -4.77 -2.80 18.04
N ALA A 60 -3.67 -3.55 18.08
CA ALA A 60 -3.67 -4.98 17.82
C ALA A 60 -4.46 -5.79 18.87
N ALA A 61 -4.56 -5.30 20.11
CA ALA A 61 -5.37 -5.96 21.14
C ALA A 61 -6.86 -5.76 20.87
N LYS A 62 -7.27 -4.55 20.47
CA LYS A 62 -8.66 -4.28 20.06
C LYS A 62 -9.05 -5.05 18.82
N TYR A 63 -8.17 -5.12 17.82
CA TYR A 63 -8.40 -5.92 16.62
C TYR A 63 -8.56 -7.41 16.95
N ALA A 64 -7.68 -7.95 17.81
CA ALA A 64 -7.77 -9.33 18.28
C ALA A 64 -9.10 -9.62 19.01
N ALA A 65 -9.50 -8.71 19.90
CA ALA A 65 -10.77 -8.73 20.61
C ALA A 65 -12.00 -8.54 19.69
N GLY A 66 -11.77 -8.17 18.42
CA GLY A 66 -12.82 -8.06 17.42
C GLY A 66 -13.59 -6.75 17.46
N ASP A 67 -12.99 -5.70 18.02
CA ASP A 67 -13.53 -4.34 18.02
C ASP A 67 -13.87 -3.87 16.60
N ASN A 68 -15.03 -3.24 16.44
CA ASN A 68 -15.52 -2.81 15.14
C ASN A 68 -14.69 -1.67 14.56
N GLY A 69 -14.22 -0.73 15.39
CA GLY A 69 -13.37 0.37 14.92
C GLY A 69 -12.04 -0.14 14.39
N ALA A 70 -11.40 -1.05 15.12
CA ALA A 70 -10.15 -1.68 14.68
C ALA A 70 -10.34 -2.51 13.40
N LYS A 71 -11.44 -3.26 13.27
CA LYS A 71 -11.76 -4.01 12.04
C LYS A 71 -12.01 -3.09 10.85
N THR A 72 -12.77 -2.01 11.02
CA THR A 72 -13.03 -1.04 9.96
C THR A 72 -11.73 -0.42 9.47
N ALA A 73 -10.85 0.01 10.38
CA ALA A 73 -9.56 0.58 10.02
C ALA A 73 -8.69 -0.41 9.21
N VAL A 74 -8.68 -1.69 9.58
CA VAL A 74 -7.96 -2.72 8.81
C VAL A 74 -8.59 -2.93 7.44
N GLY A 75 -9.92 -3.03 7.35
CA GLY A 75 -10.62 -3.19 6.07
C GLY A 75 -10.44 -1.99 5.14
N GLU A 76 -10.33 -0.78 5.68
CA GLU A 76 -9.96 0.42 4.91
C GLU A 76 -8.55 0.30 4.32
N VAL A 77 -7.57 -0.15 5.12
CA VAL A 77 -6.20 -0.39 4.63
C VAL A 77 -6.17 -1.46 3.53
N GLU A 78 -6.90 -2.57 3.70
CA GLU A 78 -7.03 -3.62 2.68
C GLU A 78 -7.61 -3.05 1.37
N GLY A 79 -8.69 -2.26 1.46
CA GLY A 79 -9.28 -1.58 0.31
C GLY A 79 -8.30 -0.64 -0.38
N ARG A 80 -7.49 0.10 0.40
CA ARG A 80 -6.43 0.96 -0.12
C ARG A 80 -5.31 0.18 -0.80
N ASN A 81 -4.97 -1.02 -0.31
CA ASN A 81 -3.99 -1.88 -0.97
C ASN A 81 -4.50 -2.42 -2.31
N GLY A 82 -5.75 -2.88 -2.35
CA GLY A 82 -6.40 -3.27 -3.61
C GLY A 82 -6.43 -2.11 -4.61
N PHE A 83 -6.79 -0.92 -4.15
CA PHE A 83 -6.81 0.28 -4.99
C PHE A 83 -5.40 0.67 -5.47
N ALA A 84 -4.39 0.65 -4.60
CA ALA A 84 -3.00 0.91 -4.99
C ALA A 84 -2.53 -0.08 -6.07
N ASN A 85 -2.85 -1.37 -5.95
CA ASN A 85 -2.52 -2.35 -6.97
C ASN A 85 -3.21 -2.06 -8.31
N ILE A 86 -4.47 -1.62 -8.31
CA ILE A 86 -5.17 -1.18 -9.53
C ILE A 86 -4.44 0.01 -10.16
N LEU A 87 -4.08 1.02 -9.36
CA LEU A 87 -3.41 2.23 -9.85
C LEU A 87 -2.00 1.94 -10.41
N ILE A 88 -1.23 1.07 -9.75
CA ILE A 88 0.10 0.65 -10.22
C ILE A 88 0.03 -0.08 -11.57
N ASN A 89 -1.10 -0.73 -11.85
CA ASN A 89 -1.35 -1.43 -13.11
C ASN A 89 -2.23 -0.61 -14.08
N ASP A 90 -2.49 0.67 -13.81
CA ASP A 90 -3.27 1.52 -14.70
C ASP A 90 -2.51 1.79 -16.01
N THR A 91 -3.01 1.25 -17.11
CA THR A 91 -2.50 1.53 -18.46
C THR A 91 -3.38 2.53 -19.22
N THR A 92 -4.42 3.07 -18.59
CA THR A 92 -5.36 4.00 -19.25
C THR A 92 -4.91 5.46 -19.22
N GLY A 93 -3.87 5.77 -18.43
CA GLY A 93 -3.35 7.14 -18.25
C GLY A 93 -4.20 8.01 -17.32
N LYS A 94 -5.26 7.47 -16.72
CA LYS A 94 -6.10 8.20 -15.76
C LYS A 94 -5.31 8.58 -14.51
N LEU A 95 -4.47 7.68 -14.02
CA LEU A 95 -3.61 7.98 -12.87
C LEU A 95 -2.64 9.12 -13.19
N SER A 96 -2.04 9.13 -14.38
CA SER A 96 -1.18 10.24 -14.82
C SER A 96 -1.95 11.56 -14.81
N MET A 97 -3.16 11.60 -15.38
CA MET A 97 -4.00 12.80 -15.36
C MET A 97 -4.36 13.29 -13.95
N MET A 98 -4.75 12.37 -13.05
CA MET A 98 -5.10 12.70 -11.67
C MET A 98 -3.93 13.27 -10.86
N THR A 99 -2.70 12.93 -11.26
CA THR A 99 -1.46 13.34 -10.57
C THR A 99 -0.74 14.48 -11.29
N GLY A 100 -1.34 15.03 -12.36
CA GLY A 100 -0.75 16.12 -13.14
C GLY A 100 0.44 15.70 -14.03
N ALA A 101 0.61 14.40 -14.27
CA ALA A 101 1.60 13.85 -15.18
C ALA A 101 1.08 13.76 -16.63
N ASP A 102 2.00 13.66 -17.59
CA ASP A 102 1.65 13.45 -19.00
C ASP A 102 1.06 12.04 -19.21
N PRO A 103 -0.20 11.90 -19.66
CA PRO A 103 -0.80 10.58 -19.93
C PRO A 103 -0.14 9.85 -21.11
N SER A 104 0.60 10.57 -21.97
CA SER A 104 1.35 9.98 -23.09
C SER A 104 2.63 9.28 -22.63
N ASN A 105 3.06 9.52 -21.39
CA ASN A 105 4.21 8.90 -20.74
C ASN A 105 3.80 8.41 -19.33
N PRO A 106 3.05 7.30 -19.24
CA PRO A 106 2.59 6.80 -17.95
C PRO A 106 3.75 6.39 -17.04
N ALA A 107 3.54 6.50 -15.73
CA ALA A 107 4.53 6.07 -14.76
C ALA A 107 4.85 4.58 -14.88
N ASP A 108 6.14 4.26 -14.98
CA ASP A 108 6.61 2.88 -14.83
C ASP A 108 7.05 2.65 -13.39
N PHE A 109 6.29 1.81 -12.68
CA PHE A 109 6.62 1.41 -11.31
C PHE A 109 7.64 0.26 -11.25
N GLY A 110 7.93 -0.37 -12.39
CA GLY A 110 8.81 -1.53 -12.44
C GLY A 110 8.22 -2.81 -11.82
N PRO A 111 8.89 -3.95 -12.01
CA PRO A 111 8.40 -5.26 -11.59
C PRO A 111 8.38 -5.45 -10.07
N GLU A 112 9.31 -4.81 -9.35
CA GLU A 112 9.44 -4.98 -7.90
C GLU A 112 8.23 -4.37 -7.16
N ILE A 113 7.89 -3.10 -7.44
CA ILE A 113 6.74 -2.43 -6.84
C ILE A 113 5.45 -3.18 -7.18
N LYS A 114 5.30 -3.64 -8.43
CA LYS A 114 4.16 -4.46 -8.88
C LYS A 114 4.03 -5.76 -8.07
N ALA A 115 5.12 -6.48 -7.87
CA ALA A 115 5.12 -7.71 -7.11
C ALA A 115 4.75 -7.47 -5.62
N LYS A 116 5.29 -6.41 -5.00
CA LYS A 116 4.97 -6.06 -3.61
C LYS A 116 3.54 -5.55 -3.44
N ALA A 117 3.01 -4.82 -4.44
CA ALA A 117 1.62 -4.39 -4.43
C ALA A 117 0.65 -5.57 -4.54
N LEU A 118 0.95 -6.55 -5.40
CA LEU A 118 0.15 -7.77 -5.53
C LEU A 118 0.12 -8.58 -4.22
N ALA A 119 1.26 -8.71 -3.53
CA ALA A 119 1.35 -9.45 -2.26
C ALA A 119 0.41 -8.89 -1.17
N LEU A 120 0.12 -7.58 -1.20
CA LEU A 120 -0.79 -6.92 -0.25
C LEU A 120 -2.27 -7.04 -0.61
N THR A 121 -2.60 -7.79 -1.66
CA THR A 121 -3.99 -8.04 -2.11
C THR A 121 -4.39 -9.50 -2.00
N GLN A 122 -3.50 -10.36 -1.48
CA GLN A 122 -3.68 -11.80 -1.30
C GLN A 122 -3.92 -12.13 0.17
#